data_AF-A0A6A4N5J1-F1
#
_entry.id   AF-A0A6A4N5J1-F1
#
_cell.length_a   1.000
_cell.length_b   1.000
_cell.length_c   1.000
_cell.angle_alpha   90.00
_cell.angle_beta   90.00
_cell.angle_gamma   90.00
#
_symmetry.space_group_name_H-M   'P 1'
#
loop_
_entity.id
_entity.type
_entity.pdbx_description
1 polymer ?
#
loop_
_entity_poly.entity_id
_entity_poly.type
_entity_poly.pdbx_seq_one_letter_code
_entity_poly.pdbx_strand_id
1 'polypeptide(L)'
;MGWVTRFLTAVAFLAVGVIFSPETFRSNSDATNVSTYLKLAHLLSFSTAFGAALWVTFIGGIIMFKNLPRHQFGNLQSKMFPAYFTMVGVCCATSVASFGYLHPWKTSSTSQRYQLGFLLSAFVFNLTNLFVFTPMTIEMMKQRHKVEREKNIGGEVGWSKNVEVAKSNPQLAAMNKKFGMIHGLSSLANIMSFGSLAMHSWYLAGKLDL
;
A
#
# COMPACT_ATOMS: atom_id res chain seq x y z
N MET A 1 -6.49 -11.21 13.62
CA MET A 1 -5.44 -10.17 13.84
C MET A 1 -6.13 -8.90 14.32
N GLY A 2 -5.74 -8.34 15.47
CA GLY A 2 -6.45 -7.18 16.07
C GLY A 2 -6.48 -5.91 15.22
N TRP A 3 -5.55 -5.73 14.27
CA TRP A 3 -5.57 -4.58 13.35
C TRP A 3 -6.75 -4.65 12.36
N VAL A 4 -7.13 -5.85 11.90
CA VAL A 4 -8.26 -6.04 10.99
C VAL A 4 -9.55 -5.64 11.69
N THR A 5 -9.72 -6.05 12.95
CA THR A 5 -10.89 -5.69 13.76
C THR A 5 -10.99 -4.17 13.94
N ARG A 6 -9.87 -3.49 14.26
CA ARG A 6 -9.85 -2.02 14.41
C ARG A 6 -10.08 -1.28 13.08
N PHE A 7 -9.55 -1.80 11.97
CA PHE A 7 -9.81 -1.26 10.65
C PHE A 7 -11.27 -1.43 10.24
N LEU A 8 -11.85 -2.61 10.47
CA LEU A 8 -13.27 -2.86 10.25
C LEU A 8 -14.14 -1.98 11.15
N THR A 9 -13.74 -1.71 12.39
CA THR A 9 -14.43 -0.75 13.26
C THR A 9 -14.39 0.66 12.66
N ALA A 10 -13.24 1.13 12.14
CA ALA A 10 -13.16 2.42 11.47
C ALA A 10 -14.04 2.48 10.19
N VAL A 11 -14.04 1.42 9.39
CA VAL A 11 -14.93 1.28 8.22
C VAL A 11 -16.40 1.27 8.63
N ALA A 12 -16.75 0.61 9.74
CA ALA A 12 -18.10 0.60 10.28
C ALA A 12 -18.55 1.98 10.77
N PHE A 13 -17.68 2.75 11.45
CA PHE A 13 -17.97 4.13 11.82
C PHE A 13 -18.20 5.03 10.60
N LEU A 14 -17.42 4.82 9.54
CA LEU A 14 -17.63 5.52 8.26
C LEU A 14 -18.96 5.11 7.62
N ALA A 15 -19.31 3.83 7.62
CA ALA A 15 -20.59 3.33 7.14
C ALA A 15 -21.79 3.88 7.93
N VAL A 16 -21.65 4.06 9.25
CA VAL A 16 -22.66 4.73 10.09
C VAL A 16 -22.79 6.20 9.69
N GLY A 17 -21.69 6.92 9.47
CA GLY A 17 -21.72 8.30 8.97
C GLY A 17 -22.41 8.43 7.60
N VAL A 18 -22.28 7.41 6.75
CA VAL A 18 -22.99 7.32 5.47
C VAL A 18 -24.49 7.17 5.65
N ILE A 19 -24.95 6.34 6.61
CA ILE A 19 -26.38 6.14 6.93
C ILE A 19 -27.02 7.43 7.47
N PHE A 20 -26.26 8.23 8.22
CA PHE A 20 -26.74 9.51 8.76
C PHE A 20 -26.55 10.69 7.81
N SER A 21 -26.18 10.45 6.55
CA SER A 21 -26.01 11.53 5.56
C SER A 21 -27.35 12.23 5.28
N PRO A 22 -27.37 13.56 5.12
CA PRO A 22 -28.58 14.33 4.78
C PRO A 22 -29.28 13.83 3.51
N GLU A 23 -28.53 13.19 2.61
CA GLU A 23 -29.04 12.61 1.37
C GLU A 23 -29.84 11.32 1.60
N THR A 24 -29.49 10.53 2.62
CA THR A 24 -30.22 9.32 3.02
C THR A 24 -31.62 9.66 3.56
N PHE A 25 -31.80 10.86 4.11
CA PHE A 25 -33.07 11.36 4.63
C PHE A 25 -33.85 12.23 3.65
N ARG A 26 -33.29 12.56 2.48
CA ARG A 26 -33.94 13.37 1.46
C ARG A 26 -34.59 12.44 0.42
N SER A 27 -35.84 12.73 0.04
CA SER A 27 -36.62 12.00 -0.98
C SER A 27 -36.01 12.14 -2.39
N ASN A 28 -34.83 11.57 -2.61
CA ASN A 28 -34.16 11.47 -3.89
C ASN A 28 -34.34 10.06 -4.47
N SER A 29 -34.31 9.93 -5.81
CA SER A 29 -34.44 8.62 -6.45
C SER A 29 -33.29 7.69 -6.07
N ASP A 30 -33.54 6.38 -6.03
CA ASP A 30 -32.54 5.37 -5.62
C ASP A 30 -31.23 5.48 -6.40
N ALA A 31 -31.30 5.87 -7.68
CA ALA A 31 -30.14 6.06 -8.54
C ALA A 31 -29.21 7.20 -8.08
N THR A 32 -29.76 8.31 -7.57
CA THR A 32 -28.95 9.41 -7.03
C THR A 32 -28.23 9.02 -5.75
N ASN A 33 -28.89 8.25 -4.87
CA ASN A 33 -28.30 7.78 -3.62
C ASN A 33 -27.14 6.80 -3.87
N VAL A 34 -27.31 5.87 -4.82
CA VAL A 34 -26.24 4.93 -5.23
C VAL A 34 -25.02 5.68 -5.77
N SER A 35 -25.22 6.72 -6.59
CA SER A 35 -24.13 7.54 -7.13
C SER A 35 -23.31 8.21 -6.01
N THR A 36 -23.97 8.79 -5.01
CA THR A 36 -23.29 9.41 -3.87
C THR A 36 -22.50 8.38 -3.07
N TYR A 37 -23.10 7.23 -2.73
CA TYR A 37 -22.42 6.19 -1.96
C TYR A 37 -21.18 5.66 -2.66
N LEU A 38 -21.23 5.48 -3.99
CA LEU A 38 -20.07 5.06 -4.77
C LEU A 38 -18.98 6.13 -4.84
N LYS A 39 -19.36 7.41 -5.00
CA LYS A 39 -18.39 8.53 -4.96
C LYS A 39 -17.70 8.61 -3.59
N LEU A 40 -18.46 8.46 -2.52
CA LEU A 40 -17.93 8.49 -1.15
C LEU A 40 -17.02 7.28 -0.88
N ALA A 41 -17.45 6.07 -1.25
CA ALA A 41 -16.63 4.87 -1.12
C ALA A 41 -15.33 4.98 -1.91
N HIS A 42 -15.40 5.50 -3.14
CA HIS A 42 -14.24 5.79 -3.96
C HIS A 42 -13.30 6.80 -3.27
N LEU A 43 -13.83 7.93 -2.82
CA LEU A 43 -13.06 9.02 -2.20
C LEU A 43 -12.32 8.54 -0.95
N LEU A 44 -13.02 7.87 -0.04
CA LEU A 44 -12.44 7.39 1.22
C LEU A 44 -11.38 6.32 0.98
N SER A 45 -11.67 5.37 0.08
CA SER A 45 -10.72 4.30 -0.27
C SER A 45 -9.48 4.87 -0.96
N PHE A 46 -9.68 5.76 -1.94
CA PHE A 46 -8.59 6.41 -2.66
C PHE A 46 -7.69 7.21 -1.71
N SER A 47 -8.29 8.04 -0.86
CA SER A 47 -7.57 8.87 0.11
C SER A 47 -6.78 8.03 1.11
N THR A 48 -7.38 6.93 1.58
CA THR A 48 -6.72 5.98 2.49
C THR A 48 -5.53 5.30 1.81
N ALA A 49 -5.70 4.80 0.59
CA ALA A 49 -4.62 4.17 -0.18
C ALA A 49 -3.47 5.15 -0.44
N PHE A 50 -3.78 6.36 -0.91
CA PHE A 50 -2.79 7.40 -1.21
C PHE A 50 -2.03 7.83 0.05
N GLY A 51 -2.74 8.16 1.13
CA GLY A 51 -2.14 8.60 2.38
C GLY A 51 -1.28 7.52 3.04
N ALA A 52 -1.77 6.27 3.08
CA ALA A 52 -1.02 5.15 3.61
C ALA A 52 0.25 4.88 2.79
N ALA A 53 0.15 4.89 1.46
CA ALA A 53 1.30 4.68 0.58
C ALA A 53 2.33 5.80 0.73
N LEU A 54 1.91 7.05 0.83
CA LEU A 54 2.78 8.19 1.09
C LEU A 54 3.53 7.99 2.42
N TRP A 55 2.79 7.73 3.50
CA TRP A 55 3.37 7.60 4.83
C TRP A 55 4.32 6.42 4.94
N VAL A 56 3.89 5.20 4.57
CA VAL A 56 4.69 3.98 4.73
C VAL A 56 5.97 4.04 3.89
N THR A 57 5.87 4.53 2.66
CA THR A 57 6.99 4.50 1.70
C THR A 57 8.03 5.58 2.00
N PHE A 58 7.59 6.82 2.19
CA PHE A 58 8.50 7.98 2.20
C PHE A 58 8.81 8.48 3.60
N ILE A 59 8.03 8.11 4.62
CA ILE A 59 8.19 8.64 5.98
C ILE A 59 8.48 7.50 6.96
N GLY A 60 7.49 6.65 7.21
CA GLY A 60 7.55 5.57 8.20
C GLY A 60 8.70 4.60 7.94
N GLY A 61 8.89 4.16 6.69
CA GLY A 61 10.00 3.28 6.31
C GLY A 61 11.38 3.86 6.65
N ILE A 62 11.60 5.15 6.34
CA ILE A 62 12.86 5.84 6.60
C ILE A 62 13.10 6.03 8.10
N ILE A 63 12.07 6.47 8.84
CA ILE A 63 12.16 6.65 10.29
C ILE A 63 12.50 5.32 10.96
N MET A 64 11.78 4.25 10.63
CA MET A 64 12.05 2.93 11.21
C MET A 64 13.45 2.42 10.86
N PHE A 65 13.89 2.60 9.62
CA PHE A 65 15.23 2.18 9.20
C PHE A 65 16.34 2.92 9.97
N LYS A 66 16.16 4.22 10.21
CA LYS A 66 17.14 5.06 10.90
C LYS A 66 17.17 4.90 12.42
N ASN A 67 16.14 4.32 13.03
CA ASN A 67 15.98 4.32 14.48
C ASN A 67 15.82 2.94 15.11
N LEU A 68 15.55 1.88 14.32
CA LEU A 68 15.42 0.53 14.86
C LEU A 68 16.66 -0.32 14.58
N PRO A 69 17.05 -1.20 15.53
CA PRO A 69 17.99 -2.27 15.26
C PRO A 69 17.56 -3.10 14.06
N ARG A 70 18.52 -3.51 13.21
CA ARG A 70 18.26 -4.19 11.94
C ARG A 70 17.29 -5.37 12.06
N HIS A 71 17.45 -6.22 13.08
CA HIS A 71 16.54 -7.36 13.28
C HIS A 71 15.14 -6.96 13.71
N GLN A 72 15.02 -5.94 14.57
CA GLN A 72 13.72 -5.41 14.99
C GLN A 72 13.00 -4.74 13.83
N PHE A 73 13.72 -3.95 13.03
CA PHE A 73 13.22 -3.34 11.80
C PHE A 73 12.65 -4.38 10.83
N GLY A 74 13.43 -5.42 10.51
CA GLY A 74 12.97 -6.50 9.62
C GLY A 74 11.74 -7.22 10.17
N ASN A 75 11.76 -7.58 11.46
CA ASN A 75 10.64 -8.26 12.11
C ASN A 75 9.36 -7.41 12.09
N LEU A 76 9.45 -6.11 12.38
CA LEU A 76 8.33 -5.19 12.31
C LEU A 76 7.77 -5.08 10.89
N GLN A 77 8.64 -4.90 9.90
CA GLN A 77 8.26 -4.88 8.49
C GLN A 77 7.54 -6.16 8.06
N SER A 78 7.98 -7.33 8.52
CA SER A 78 7.37 -8.62 8.18
C SER A 78 5.91 -8.75 8.63
N LYS A 79 5.48 -7.93 9.60
CA LYS A 79 4.08 -7.85 10.07
C LYS A 79 3.34 -6.67 9.43
N MET A 80 4.02 -5.54 9.27
CA MET A 80 3.44 -4.32 8.76
C MET A 80 3.12 -4.40 7.26
N PHE A 81 4.03 -4.89 6.41
CA PHE A 81 3.83 -4.89 4.96
C PHE A 81 2.66 -5.74 4.47
N PRO A 82 2.44 -6.97 4.99
CA PRO A 82 1.24 -7.73 4.64
C PRO A 82 -0.06 -6.99 4.98
N ALA A 83 -0.12 -6.33 6.14
CA ALA A 83 -1.27 -5.54 6.55
C ALA A 83 -1.46 -4.31 5.65
N TYR A 84 -0.38 -3.57 5.39
CA TYR A 84 -0.35 -2.40 4.51
C TYR A 84 -0.83 -2.75 3.09
N PHE A 85 -0.21 -3.73 2.42
CA PHE A 85 -0.57 -4.09 1.05
C PHE A 85 -1.97 -4.71 0.96
N THR A 86 -2.46 -5.38 2.01
CA THR A 86 -3.86 -5.83 2.07
C THR A 86 -4.82 -4.66 2.11
N MET A 87 -4.59 -3.69 3.02
CA MET A 87 -5.44 -2.50 3.16
C MET A 87 -5.46 -1.67 1.87
N VAL A 88 -4.28 -1.38 1.30
CA VAL A 88 -4.17 -0.66 0.03
C VAL A 88 -4.83 -1.45 -1.10
N GLY A 89 -4.70 -2.77 -1.12
CA GLY A 89 -5.35 -3.63 -2.11
C GLY A 89 -6.87 -3.54 -2.08
N VAL A 90 -7.47 -3.64 -0.88
CA VAL A 90 -8.93 -3.46 -0.69
C VAL A 90 -9.36 -2.06 -1.13
N CYS A 91 -8.62 -1.03 -0.73
CA CYS A 91 -8.93 0.35 -1.10
C CYS A 91 -8.87 0.56 -2.62
N CYS A 92 -7.81 0.08 -3.28
CA CYS A 92 -7.68 0.16 -4.73
C CYS A 92 -8.80 -0.62 -5.44
N ALA A 93 -9.18 -1.81 -4.95
CA ALA A 93 -10.28 -2.58 -5.51
C ALA A 93 -11.61 -1.80 -5.42
N THR A 94 -11.92 -1.21 -4.26
CA THR A 94 -13.12 -0.38 -4.08
C THR A 94 -13.08 0.85 -4.97
N SER A 95 -11.93 1.53 -5.09
CA SER A 95 -11.78 2.69 -5.97
C SER A 95 -11.97 2.33 -7.44
N VAL A 96 -11.38 1.21 -7.91
CA VAL A 96 -11.56 0.70 -9.29
C VAL A 96 -13.03 0.35 -9.55
N ALA A 97 -13.66 -0.42 -8.66
CA ALA A 97 -15.05 -0.85 -8.82
C ALA A 97 -16.01 0.35 -8.86
N SER A 98 -15.86 1.28 -7.91
CA SER A 98 -16.69 2.48 -7.83
C SER A 98 -16.49 3.38 -9.04
N PHE A 99 -15.23 3.63 -9.44
CA PHE A 99 -14.92 4.48 -10.58
C PHE A 99 -15.40 3.86 -11.90
N GLY A 100 -15.21 2.55 -12.09
CA GLY A 100 -15.66 1.83 -13.27
C GLY A 100 -17.19 1.75 -13.40
N TYR A 101 -17.91 1.65 -12.27
CA TYR A 101 -19.37 1.71 -12.27
C TYR A 101 -19.87 3.11 -12.67
N LEU A 102 -19.30 4.16 -12.07
CA LEU A 102 -19.68 5.54 -12.37
C LEU A 102 -19.28 5.99 -13.78
N HIS A 103 -18.30 5.31 -14.38
CA HIS A 103 -17.78 5.62 -15.71
C HIS A 103 -17.76 4.35 -16.59
N PRO A 104 -18.91 3.94 -17.15
CA PRO A 104 -18.98 2.78 -18.03
C PRO A 104 -18.11 2.97 -19.27
N TRP A 105 -17.27 1.98 -19.58
CA TRP A 105 -16.24 2.08 -20.62
C TRP A 105 -16.73 2.65 -21.96
N LYS A 106 -17.90 2.19 -22.44
CA LYS A 106 -18.47 2.59 -23.74
C LYS A 106 -18.81 4.09 -23.80
N THR A 107 -19.22 4.69 -22.68
CA THR A 107 -19.67 6.09 -22.60
C THR A 107 -18.64 7.00 -21.96
N SER A 108 -17.58 6.46 -21.37
CA SER A 108 -16.50 7.25 -20.78
C SER A 108 -15.65 7.98 -21.81
N SER A 109 -15.29 9.22 -21.46
CA SER A 109 -14.25 9.97 -22.15
C SER A 109 -12.89 9.27 -22.09
N THR A 110 -12.00 9.62 -23.02
CA THR A 110 -10.62 9.12 -23.06
C THR A 110 -9.89 9.35 -21.73
N SER A 111 -10.06 10.53 -21.12
CA SER A 111 -9.46 10.84 -19.83
C SER A 111 -9.91 9.88 -18.73
N GLN A 112 -11.22 9.62 -18.60
CA GLN A 112 -11.76 8.67 -17.62
C GLN A 112 -11.24 7.24 -17.83
N ARG A 113 -11.09 6.79 -19.09
CA ARG A 113 -10.52 5.47 -19.39
C ARG A 113 -9.07 5.35 -18.93
N TYR A 114 -8.25 6.39 -19.14
CA TYR A 114 -6.88 6.43 -18.61
C TYR A 114 -6.87 6.40 -17.08
N GLN A 115 -7.79 7.10 -16.42
CA GLN A 115 -7.88 7.08 -14.95
C GLN A 115 -8.22 5.71 -14.39
N LEU A 116 -9.14 4.99 -15.04
CA LEU A 116 -9.42 3.59 -14.69
C LEU A 116 -8.16 2.72 -14.88
N GLY A 117 -7.39 2.96 -15.96
CA GLY A 117 -6.11 2.30 -16.19
C GLY A 117 -5.06 2.56 -15.09
N PHE A 118 -4.94 3.79 -14.60
CA PHE A 118 -4.05 4.13 -13.49
C PHE A 118 -4.49 3.44 -12.18
N LEU A 119 -5.78 3.47 -11.85
CA LEU A 119 -6.31 2.78 -10.67
C LEU A 119 -6.08 1.26 -10.73
N LEU A 120 -6.28 0.65 -11.90
CA LEU A 120 -5.99 -0.76 -12.14
C LEU A 120 -4.49 -1.06 -12.02
N SER A 121 -3.63 -0.18 -12.55
CA SER A 121 -2.18 -0.33 -12.44
C SER A 121 -1.73 -0.29 -10.98
N ALA A 122 -2.25 0.67 -10.19
CA ALA A 122 -2.01 0.72 -8.75
C ALA A 122 -2.42 -0.58 -8.06
N PHE A 123 -3.61 -1.08 -8.36
CA PHE A 123 -4.10 -2.33 -7.81
C PHE A 123 -3.19 -3.53 -8.13
N VAL A 124 -2.80 -3.69 -9.40
CA VAL A 124 -1.96 -4.81 -9.85
C VAL A 124 -0.56 -4.76 -9.23
N PHE A 125 0.09 -3.59 -9.20
CA PHE A 125 1.40 -3.46 -8.56
C PHE A 125 1.32 -3.74 -7.06
N ASN A 126 0.27 -3.26 -6.39
CA ASN A 126 0.03 -3.54 -4.98
C ASN A 126 -0.19 -5.05 -4.72
N LEU A 127 -1.00 -5.74 -5.54
CA LEU A 127 -1.21 -7.18 -5.40
C LEU A 127 0.06 -7.99 -5.67
N THR A 128 0.87 -7.57 -6.64
CA THR A 128 2.18 -8.18 -6.90
C THR A 128 3.07 -8.08 -5.67
N ASN A 129 3.07 -6.93 -5.00
CA ASN A 129 3.76 -6.77 -3.73
C ASN A 129 3.18 -7.67 -2.62
N LEU A 130 1.86 -7.74 -2.49
CA LEU A 130 1.20 -8.53 -1.45
C LEU A 130 1.49 -10.03 -1.58
N PHE A 131 1.35 -10.58 -2.78
CA PHE A 131 1.36 -12.02 -3.01
C PHE A 131 2.69 -12.57 -3.48
N VAL A 132 3.54 -11.74 -4.10
CA VAL A 132 4.81 -12.20 -4.69
C VAL A 132 5.99 -11.67 -3.88
N PHE A 133 6.20 -10.35 -3.88
CA PHE A 133 7.44 -9.80 -3.35
C PHE A 133 7.51 -9.80 -1.82
N THR A 134 6.43 -9.47 -1.12
CA THR A 134 6.44 -9.44 0.35
C THR A 134 6.75 -10.81 0.96
N PRO A 135 6.11 -11.92 0.55
CA PRO A 135 6.48 -13.25 1.04
C PRO A 135 7.94 -13.61 0.76
N MET A 136 8.44 -13.31 -0.45
CA MET A 136 9.83 -13.56 -0.83
C MET A 136 10.82 -12.75 0.01
N THR A 137 10.56 -11.45 0.23
CA THR A 137 11.39 -10.57 1.05
C THR A 137 11.42 -11.03 2.49
N ILE A 138 10.28 -11.41 3.07
CA ILE A 138 10.20 -11.90 4.46
C ILE A 138 10.99 -13.20 4.61
N GLU A 139 10.85 -14.13 3.68
CA GLU A 139 11.58 -15.40 3.74
C GLU A 139 13.10 -15.17 3.64
N MET A 140 13.54 -14.37 2.68
CA MET A 140 14.96 -14.02 2.53
C MET A 140 15.50 -13.27 3.74
N MET A 141 14.72 -12.37 4.33
CA MET A 141 15.06 -11.67 5.56
C MET A 141 15.26 -12.65 6.72
N LYS A 142 14.35 -13.60 6.94
CA LYS A 142 14.47 -14.60 8.02
C LYS A 142 15.74 -15.44 7.87
N GLN A 143 16.01 -15.91 6.65
CA GLN A 143 17.24 -16.65 6.34
C GLN A 143 18.47 -15.80 6.65
N ARG A 144 18.48 -14.53 6.23
CA ARG A 144 19.60 -13.63 6.48
C ARG A 144 19.80 -13.35 7.97
N HIS A 145 18.72 -13.15 8.72
CA HIS A 145 18.79 -12.92 10.16
C HIS A 145 19.39 -14.12 10.91
N LYS A 146 19.20 -15.35 10.42
CA LYS A 146 19.82 -16.55 11.01
C LYS A 146 21.35 -16.47 10.91
N VAL A 147 21.89 -16.23 9.71
CA VAL A 147 23.33 -16.09 9.47
C VAL A 147 23.91 -14.89 10.21
N GLU A 148 23.18 -13.77 10.24
CA GLU A 148 23.59 -12.58 10.99
C GLU A 148 23.74 -12.86 12.49
N ARG A 149 22.82 -13.65 13.10
CA ARG A 149 22.94 -14.07 14.51
C ARG A 149 24.16 -14.97 14.75
N GLU A 150 24.43 -15.92 13.87
CA GLU A 150 25.62 -16.79 13.96
C GLU A 150 26.94 -15.99 13.88
N LYS A 151 26.91 -14.80 13.27
CA LYS A 151 28.04 -13.87 13.18
C LYS A 151 27.99 -12.75 14.23
N ASN A 152 27.10 -12.82 15.22
CA ASN A 152 26.92 -11.81 16.28
C ASN A 152 26.69 -10.37 15.74
N ILE A 153 25.95 -10.24 14.64
CA ILE A 153 25.53 -8.96 14.05
C ILE A 153 24.00 -8.86 13.91
N GLY A 154 23.48 -7.69 13.55
CA GLY A 154 22.07 -7.41 13.31
C GLY A 154 21.33 -6.70 14.45
N GLY A 155 22.04 -6.41 15.54
CA GLY A 155 21.58 -5.54 16.64
C GLY A 155 21.91 -4.06 16.42
N GLU A 156 22.72 -3.74 15.42
CA GLU A 156 23.06 -2.36 15.05
C GLU A 156 21.91 -1.66 14.33
N VAL A 157 21.87 -0.33 14.48
CA VAL A 157 21.04 0.55 13.66
C VAL A 157 21.78 0.86 12.36
N GLY A 158 21.08 0.78 11.23
CA GLY A 158 21.65 1.03 9.90
C GLY A 158 22.34 -0.18 9.24
N TRP A 159 23.30 0.10 8.34
CA TRP A 159 23.90 -0.90 7.44
C TRP A 159 25.28 -1.43 7.89
N SER A 160 25.94 -0.78 8.84
CA SER A 160 27.40 -0.78 8.98
C SER A 160 28.01 -2.18 9.18
N LYS A 161 27.62 -2.91 10.23
CA LYS A 161 28.27 -4.19 10.57
C LYS A 161 27.99 -5.30 9.55
N ASN A 162 26.78 -5.36 9.02
CA ASN A 162 26.42 -6.37 8.02
C ASN A 162 27.23 -6.22 6.72
N VAL A 163 27.43 -4.99 6.24
CA VAL A 163 28.22 -4.73 5.03
C VAL A 163 29.68 -5.14 5.25
N GLU A 164 30.22 -4.86 6.44
CA GLU A 164 31.61 -5.20 6.77
C GLU A 164 31.83 -6.71 6.80
N VAL A 165 30.98 -7.46 7.51
CA VAL A 165 31.08 -8.93 7.60
C VAL A 165 30.85 -9.60 6.24
N ALA A 166 30.04 -9.00 5.37
CA ALA A 166 29.79 -9.55 4.03
C ALA A 166 31.04 -9.52 3.13
N LYS A 167 32.03 -8.64 3.38
CA LYS A 167 33.28 -8.60 2.59
C LYS A 167 34.10 -9.89 2.70
N SER A 168 34.06 -10.54 3.87
CA SER A 168 34.80 -11.78 4.16
C SER A 168 33.89 -13.02 4.24
N ASN A 169 32.59 -12.88 3.97
CA ASN A 169 31.62 -13.97 4.01
C ASN A 169 30.84 -14.05 2.69
N PRO A 170 31.27 -14.91 1.74
CA PRO A 170 30.63 -15.06 0.43
C PRO A 170 29.15 -15.45 0.49
N GLN A 171 28.78 -16.28 1.48
CA GLN A 171 27.39 -16.68 1.69
C GLN A 171 26.52 -15.46 2.06
N LEU A 172 26.97 -14.65 3.02
CA LEU A 172 26.25 -13.45 3.44
C LEU A 172 26.18 -12.40 2.31
N ALA A 173 27.25 -12.24 1.53
CA ALA A 173 27.26 -11.36 0.37
C ALA A 173 26.23 -11.77 -0.70
N ALA A 174 26.16 -13.07 -1.02
CA ALA A 174 25.17 -13.60 -1.96
C ALA A 174 23.73 -13.38 -1.47
N MET A 175 23.48 -13.62 -0.17
CA MET A 175 22.18 -13.35 0.45
C MET A 175 21.81 -11.88 0.43
N ASN A 176 22.76 -10.98 0.70
CA ASN A 176 22.57 -9.53 0.61
C ASN A 176 22.18 -9.10 -0.80
N LYS A 177 22.86 -9.61 -1.83
CA LYS A 177 22.54 -9.33 -3.23
C LYS A 177 21.12 -9.79 -3.58
N LYS A 178 20.76 -11.02 -3.22
CA LYS A 178 19.43 -11.59 -3.50
C LYS A 178 18.33 -10.82 -2.76
N PHE A 179 18.55 -10.50 -1.48
CA PHE A 179 17.64 -9.66 -0.71
C PHE A 179 17.46 -8.28 -1.35
N GLY A 180 18.56 -7.61 -1.69
CA GLY A 180 18.54 -6.28 -2.30
C GLY A 180 17.79 -6.26 -3.63
N MET A 181 17.94 -7.30 -4.45
CA MET A 181 17.19 -7.44 -5.71
C MET A 181 15.68 -7.58 -5.47
N ILE A 182 15.25 -8.53 -4.62
CA ILE A 182 13.82 -8.76 -4.35
C ILE A 182 13.20 -7.51 -3.69
N HIS A 183 13.88 -6.93 -2.69
CA HIS A 183 13.43 -5.70 -2.04
C HIS A 183 13.37 -4.52 -3.01
N GLY A 184 14.35 -4.38 -3.91
CA GLY A 184 14.36 -3.34 -4.94
C GLY A 184 13.17 -3.45 -5.89
N LEU A 185 12.84 -4.66 -6.35
CA LEU A 185 11.65 -4.91 -7.17
C LEU A 185 10.35 -4.60 -6.42
N SER A 186 10.27 -4.98 -5.14
CA SER A 186 9.13 -4.64 -4.28
C SER A 186 8.93 -3.13 -4.14
N SER A 187 10.02 -2.41 -3.87
CA SER A 187 10.03 -0.95 -3.74
C SER A 187 9.64 -0.27 -5.04
N LEU A 188 10.14 -0.74 -6.19
CA LEU A 188 9.75 -0.22 -7.51
C LEU A 188 8.26 -0.43 -7.76
N ALA A 189 7.73 -1.63 -7.54
CA ALA A 189 6.29 -1.89 -7.68
C ALA A 189 5.46 -0.97 -6.77
N ASN A 190 5.91 -0.73 -5.54
CA ASN A 190 5.21 0.15 -4.62
C ASN A 190 5.24 1.63 -5.08
N ILE A 191 6.38 2.10 -5.62
CA ILE A 191 6.51 3.43 -6.23
C ILE A 191 5.61 3.56 -7.46
N MET A 192 5.55 2.55 -8.33
CA MET A 192 4.66 2.55 -9.50
C MET A 192 3.18 2.58 -9.09
N SER A 193 2.83 1.86 -8.02
CA SER A 193 1.49 1.93 -7.43
C SER A 193 1.18 3.33 -6.93
N PHE A 194 2.07 3.93 -6.15
CA PHE A 194 1.90 5.29 -5.64
C PHE A 194 1.83 6.33 -6.76
N GLY A 195 2.69 6.24 -7.76
CA GLY A 195 2.69 7.13 -8.93
C GLY A 195 1.37 7.05 -9.71
N SER A 196 0.80 5.86 -9.84
CA SER A 196 -0.52 5.68 -10.46
C SER A 196 -1.64 6.34 -9.64
N LEU A 197 -1.60 6.21 -8.30
CA LEU A 197 -2.53 6.93 -7.42
C LEU A 197 -2.33 8.46 -7.50
N ALA A 198 -1.10 8.94 -7.65
CA ALA A 198 -0.79 10.36 -7.80
C ALA A 198 -1.29 10.93 -9.13
N MET A 199 -1.22 10.17 -10.23
CA MET A 199 -1.84 10.59 -11.49
C MET A 199 -3.37 10.72 -11.35
N HIS A 200 -3.97 9.84 -10.55
CA HIS A 200 -5.40 9.91 -10.26
C HIS A 200 -5.78 11.08 -9.35
N SER A 201 -4.96 11.43 -8.34
CA SER A 201 -5.23 12.61 -7.52
C SER A 201 -5.17 13.89 -8.34
N TRP A 202 -4.23 14.00 -9.29
CA TRP A 202 -4.17 15.13 -10.21
C TRP A 202 -5.46 15.29 -11.02
N TYR A 203 -6.00 14.18 -11.53
CA TYR A 203 -7.28 14.18 -12.23
C TYR A 203 -8.43 14.63 -11.33
N LEU A 204 -8.52 14.11 -10.11
CA LEU A 204 -9.55 14.49 -9.15
C LEU A 204 -9.47 15.97 -8.79
N ALA A 205 -8.26 16.51 -8.61
CA ALA A 205 -8.05 17.93 -8.32
C ALA A 205 -8.65 18.84 -9.41
N GLY A 206 -8.52 18.46 -10.69
CA GLY A 206 -9.14 19.19 -11.81
C GLY A 206 -10.66 19.07 -11.90
N LYS A 207 -11.31 18.36 -10.98
CA LYS A 207 -12.78 18.21 -10.88
C LYS A 207 -13.37 18.83 -9.62
N LEU A 208 -12.53 19.36 -8.72
CA LEU A 208 -12.98 20.07 -7.54
C LEU A 208 -13.41 21.49 -7.92
N ASP A 209 -14.54 21.90 -7.35
CA ASP A 209 -15.01 23.30 -7.33
C ASP A 209 -14.91 23.74 -5.86
N LEU A 210 -13.92 24.59 -5.54
CA LEU A 210 -13.52 24.96 -4.17
C LEU A 210 -14.01 26.36 -3.81
#